data_AF-A0A965U6K3-F1
#
_entry.id   AF-A0A965U6K3-F1
#
_cell.length_a   1.000
_cell.length_b   1.000
_cell.length_c   1.000
_cell.angle_alpha   90.00
_cell.angle_beta   90.00
_cell.angle_gamma   90.00
#
_symmetry.space_group_name_H-M   'P 1'
#
loop_
_entity.id
_entity.type
_entity.pdbx_description
1 polymer ?
#
loop_
_entity_poly.entity_id
_entity_poly.type
_entity_poly.pdbx_seq_one_letter_code
_entity_poly.pdbx_strand_id
1 'polypeptide(L)'
;VEGSRIYHKSEYRERRNHYAVFSVNAPIDGFDTDRTAFCGAFHSFSDPEAVFAGESKNSIAHGWQPIGSHHIRLTLAPGETKRYIYALGYCENPEAEKFIAPNVINKAPADRLLEKYATDAQFDAAFAELNAHWEGLLSRFSVKTGDEKLDRMVNIWNQYQCMVTFNMSRSASYFESGLGRGMGFRDSCQDLLGFVHLIPERARERILDIAATQFPDGSAYHQYQPLTKRGNADVGTGFNDDPLWLIAGTAAYLRETGDFLILDEIVDFDNDPALAQPLMEHLRRSFQYTVTHKGPHALPLIGRADWNDCLNLNCFSTEPGESFQTFGPNEGHVAERVF
;
A
#
# COMPACT_ATOMS: atom_id res chain seq x y z
N VAL A 1 -26.88 12.09 2.27
CA VAL A 1 -27.29 11.07 3.24
C VAL A 1 -28.56 10.43 2.70
N GLU A 2 -28.69 9.11 2.78
CA GLU A 2 -29.87 8.37 2.33
C GLU A 2 -30.11 7.21 3.30
N GLY A 3 -31.19 7.28 4.10
CA GLY A 3 -31.39 6.36 5.20
C GLY A 3 -30.19 6.34 6.16
N SER A 4 -29.67 5.15 6.43
CA SER A 4 -28.49 4.92 7.27
C SER A 4 -27.15 4.99 6.53
N ARG A 5 -27.09 5.70 5.39
CA ARG A 5 -25.92 5.77 4.51
C ARG A 5 -25.46 7.22 4.30
N ILE A 6 -24.22 7.48 4.63
CA ILE A 6 -23.51 8.74 4.40
C ILE A 6 -22.52 8.54 3.24
N TYR A 7 -22.56 9.43 2.25
CA TYR A 7 -21.68 9.37 1.08
C TYR A 7 -20.73 10.55 1.10
N HIS A 8 -19.42 10.27 1.21
CA HIS A 8 -18.39 11.27 1.03
C HIS A 8 -17.92 11.26 -0.42
N LYS A 9 -18.25 12.34 -1.14
CA LYS A 9 -18.14 12.45 -2.61
C LYS A 9 -17.34 13.68 -3.06
N SER A 10 -16.40 14.13 -2.23
CA SER A 10 -15.51 15.25 -2.57
C SER A 10 -14.76 14.95 -3.87
N GLU A 11 -14.67 15.96 -4.75
CA GLU A 11 -14.10 15.87 -6.11
C GLU A 11 -14.73 14.83 -7.07
N TYR A 12 -15.79 14.13 -6.66
CA TYR A 12 -16.53 13.21 -7.55
C TYR A 12 -17.24 13.93 -8.69
N ARG A 13 -17.57 15.22 -8.48
CA ARG A 13 -18.08 16.12 -9.54
C ARG A 13 -17.08 16.29 -10.69
N GLU A 14 -15.80 16.08 -10.42
CA GLU A 14 -14.70 16.37 -11.33
C GLU A 14 -14.01 15.07 -11.77
N ARG A 15 -12.71 14.93 -11.51
CA ARG A 15 -11.87 13.83 -12.03
C ARG A 15 -12.05 12.52 -11.27
N ARG A 16 -12.51 12.54 -10.01
CA ARG A 16 -12.68 11.29 -9.26
C ARG A 16 -13.88 10.53 -9.81
N ASN A 17 -13.68 9.25 -10.08
CA ASN A 17 -14.73 8.30 -10.39
C ASN A 17 -15.11 7.44 -9.17
N HIS A 18 -14.63 7.81 -7.98
CA HIS A 18 -14.84 7.09 -6.73
C HIS A 18 -15.36 7.96 -5.60
N TYR A 19 -16.09 7.35 -4.68
CA TYR A 19 -16.57 7.94 -3.44
C TYR A 19 -16.47 6.94 -2.29
N ALA A 20 -16.61 7.43 -1.05
CA ALA A 20 -16.72 6.58 0.12
C ALA A 20 -18.16 6.52 0.64
N VAL A 21 -18.55 5.38 1.21
CA VAL A 21 -19.81 5.21 1.92
C VAL A 21 -19.53 4.82 3.37
N PHE A 22 -20.17 5.49 4.33
CA PHE A 22 -20.21 5.08 5.72
C PHE A 22 -21.65 4.76 6.09
N SER A 23 -21.93 3.56 6.60
CA SER A 23 -23.29 3.13 6.88
C SER A 23 -23.41 2.26 8.11
N VAL A 24 -24.65 2.04 8.55
CA VAL A 24 -25.03 1.06 9.57
C VAL A 24 -26.25 0.24 9.12
N ASN A 25 -26.30 -1.05 9.47
CA ASN A 25 -27.39 -1.98 9.08
C ASN A 25 -28.69 -1.82 9.89
N ALA A 26 -28.96 -0.62 10.40
CA ALA A 26 -30.15 -0.31 11.18
C ALA A 26 -30.68 1.10 10.85
N PRO A 27 -31.97 1.39 11.11
CA PRO A 27 -32.48 2.76 11.13
C PRO A 27 -31.68 3.63 12.12
N ILE A 28 -31.59 4.92 11.82
CA ILE A 28 -30.88 5.91 12.64
C ILE A 28 -31.88 6.96 13.14
N ASP A 29 -31.63 7.49 14.33
CA ASP A 29 -32.38 8.61 14.92
C ASP A 29 -31.83 9.97 14.47
N GLY A 30 -30.59 9.99 13.99
CA GLY A 30 -29.95 11.19 13.44
C GLY A 30 -28.59 10.88 12.84
N PHE A 31 -27.99 11.89 12.21
CA PHE A 31 -26.66 11.79 11.62
C PHE A 31 -25.91 13.11 11.76
N ASP A 32 -24.60 13.09 11.49
CA ASP A 32 -23.85 14.30 11.23
C ASP A 32 -22.81 14.06 10.14
N THR A 33 -22.64 15.06 9.28
CA THR A 33 -21.62 15.03 8.23
C THR A 33 -20.63 16.18 8.31
N ASP A 34 -20.85 17.18 9.16
CA ASP A 34 -19.93 18.29 9.41
C ASP A 34 -19.23 18.14 10.77
N ARG A 35 -17.90 18.18 10.77
CA ARG A 35 -17.10 17.98 11.99
C ARG A 35 -17.33 19.06 13.04
N THR A 36 -17.44 20.32 12.61
CA THR A 36 -17.60 21.46 13.54
C THR A 36 -18.98 21.45 14.18
N ALA A 37 -20.02 21.10 13.42
CA ALA A 37 -21.35 20.88 13.95
C ALA A 37 -21.33 19.74 14.98
N PHE A 38 -20.73 18.59 14.66
CA PHE A 38 -20.68 17.45 15.56
C PHE A 38 -19.86 17.70 16.83
N CYS A 39 -18.63 18.23 16.68
CA CYS A 39 -17.70 18.42 17.80
C CYS A 39 -18.02 19.69 18.59
N GLY A 40 -18.33 20.81 17.92
CA GLY A 40 -18.33 22.15 18.50
C GLY A 40 -17.05 22.92 18.18
N ALA A 41 -17.12 24.25 18.12
CA ALA A 41 -16.04 25.11 17.60
C ALA A 41 -14.76 25.11 18.45
N PHE A 42 -14.87 24.81 19.75
CA PHE A 42 -13.75 24.85 20.70
C PHE A 42 -13.59 23.52 21.45
N HIS A 43 -14.10 22.45 20.86
CA HIS A 43 -14.12 21.12 21.42
C HIS A 43 -13.17 20.19 20.65
N SER A 44 -12.79 19.12 21.31
CA SER A 44 -11.94 18.06 20.77
C SER A 44 -12.75 16.78 20.51
N PHE A 45 -12.07 15.74 20.01
CA PHE A 45 -12.71 14.43 19.86
C PHE A 45 -13.07 13.75 21.19
N SER A 46 -12.52 14.20 22.32
CA SER A 46 -12.88 13.66 23.65
C SER A 46 -14.15 14.29 24.24
N ASP A 47 -14.61 15.41 23.71
CA ASP A 47 -15.75 16.16 24.25
C ASP A 47 -16.73 16.72 23.19
N PRO A 48 -17.18 15.90 22.21
CA PRO A 48 -18.03 16.40 21.13
C PRO A 48 -19.43 16.80 21.61
N GLU A 49 -19.83 18.06 21.34
CA GLU A 49 -21.11 18.65 21.76
C GLU A 49 -22.32 17.76 21.47
N ALA A 50 -22.42 17.16 20.27
CA ALA A 50 -23.57 16.34 19.88
C ALA A 50 -23.73 15.08 20.76
N VAL A 51 -22.62 14.49 21.22
CA VAL A 51 -22.65 13.33 22.10
C VAL A 51 -23.10 13.72 23.51
N PHE A 52 -22.57 14.82 24.05
CA PHE A 52 -22.95 15.32 25.38
C PHE A 52 -24.40 15.83 25.42
N ALA A 53 -24.90 16.38 24.32
CA ALA A 53 -26.30 16.76 24.17
C ALA A 53 -27.23 15.54 24.03
N GLY A 54 -26.71 14.36 23.68
CA GLY A 54 -27.51 13.16 23.44
C GLY A 54 -28.35 13.23 22.16
N GLU A 55 -27.98 14.09 21.21
CA GLU A 55 -28.71 14.33 19.97
C GLU A 55 -27.76 14.79 18.84
N SER A 56 -27.89 14.14 17.67
CA SER A 56 -27.22 14.56 16.45
C SER A 56 -27.78 15.87 15.91
N LYS A 57 -26.94 16.69 15.26
CA LYS A 57 -27.37 17.96 14.68
C LYS A 57 -27.94 17.84 13.26
N ASN A 58 -27.95 16.63 12.68
CA ASN A 58 -28.40 16.37 11.31
C ASN A 58 -27.67 17.25 10.27
N SER A 59 -26.39 17.53 10.54
CA SER A 59 -25.59 18.46 9.76
C SER A 59 -25.28 17.92 8.36
N ILE A 60 -25.38 18.80 7.36
CA ILE A 60 -24.96 18.56 5.98
C ILE A 60 -23.71 19.40 5.70
N ALA A 61 -22.58 18.74 5.47
CA ALA A 61 -21.32 19.42 5.18
C ALA A 61 -21.36 20.13 3.82
N HIS A 62 -20.88 21.37 3.83
CA HIS A 62 -20.62 22.21 2.66
C HIS A 62 -19.19 22.76 2.75
N GLY A 63 -18.22 22.01 2.23
CA GLY A 63 -16.79 22.30 2.43
C GLY A 63 -16.30 21.85 3.80
N TRP A 64 -15.32 22.57 4.36
CA TRP A 64 -14.72 22.29 5.67
C TRP A 64 -14.24 20.84 5.82
N GLN A 65 -14.72 20.14 6.86
CA GLN A 65 -14.23 18.83 7.28
C GLN A 65 -15.39 17.84 7.34
N PRO A 66 -15.65 17.12 6.24
CA PRO A 66 -16.67 16.09 6.21
C PRO A 66 -16.35 14.94 7.17
N ILE A 67 -17.38 14.41 7.82
CA ILE A 67 -17.35 13.21 8.67
C ILE A 67 -18.51 12.27 8.32
N GLY A 68 -18.52 11.08 8.92
CA GLY A 68 -19.68 10.20 8.95
C GLY A 68 -20.03 9.85 10.40
N SER A 69 -21.19 10.28 10.86
CA SER A 69 -21.70 9.99 12.21
C SER A 69 -23.16 9.57 12.15
N HIS A 70 -23.53 8.56 12.93
CA HIS A 70 -24.90 8.05 13.06
C HIS A 70 -25.28 8.01 14.54
N HIS A 71 -26.51 8.43 14.86
CA HIS A 71 -27.10 8.30 16.19
C HIS A 71 -28.18 7.23 16.15
N ILE A 72 -28.10 6.29 17.08
CA ILE A 72 -29.09 5.22 17.29
C ILE A 72 -29.43 5.18 18.78
N ARG A 73 -30.71 5.36 19.11
CA ARG A 73 -31.27 5.17 20.44
C ARG A 73 -31.59 3.70 20.63
N LEU A 74 -31.01 3.12 21.68
CA LEU A 74 -31.18 1.73 22.03
C LEU A 74 -31.67 1.63 23.47
N THR A 75 -32.71 0.82 23.68
CA THR A 75 -33.15 0.37 25.01
C THR A 75 -32.90 -1.13 25.08
N LEU A 76 -32.25 -1.59 26.16
CA LEU A 76 -31.96 -3.00 26.42
C LEU A 76 -32.54 -3.41 27.76
N ALA A 77 -33.18 -4.58 27.83
CA ALA A 77 -33.47 -5.23 29.09
C ALA A 77 -32.18 -5.75 29.76
N PRO A 78 -32.17 -6.04 31.08
CA PRO A 78 -31.02 -6.68 31.72
C PRO A 78 -30.63 -7.99 31.03
N GLY A 79 -29.38 -8.07 30.56
CA GLY A 79 -28.85 -9.24 29.84
C GLY A 79 -29.14 -9.28 28.35
N GLU A 80 -29.92 -8.33 27.81
CA GLU A 80 -30.15 -8.22 26.36
C GLU A 80 -28.92 -7.66 25.66
N THR A 81 -28.61 -8.20 24.47
CA THR A 81 -27.52 -7.73 23.61
C THR A 81 -28.05 -7.34 22.24
N LYS A 82 -27.56 -6.23 21.69
CA LYS A 82 -27.84 -5.80 20.32
C LYS A 82 -26.54 -5.63 19.55
N ARG A 83 -26.52 -6.12 18.32
CA ARG A 83 -25.41 -5.96 17.37
C ARG A 83 -25.82 -5.01 16.26
N TYR A 84 -24.86 -4.16 15.86
CA TYR A 84 -24.94 -3.28 14.70
C TYR A 84 -23.69 -3.49 13.85
N ILE A 85 -23.86 -3.52 12.54
CA ILE A 85 -22.77 -3.65 11.58
C ILE A 85 -22.59 -2.30 10.92
N TYR A 86 -21.42 -1.70 11.14
CA TYR A 86 -20.98 -0.50 10.45
C TYR A 86 -20.06 -0.87 9.30
N ALA A 87 -20.17 -0.17 8.18
CA ALA A 87 -19.32 -0.37 7.01
C ALA A 87 -18.73 0.96 6.54
N LEU A 88 -17.41 0.96 6.28
CA LEU A 88 -16.71 2.01 5.54
C LEU A 88 -16.25 1.42 4.21
N GLY A 89 -16.88 1.83 3.12
CA GLY A 89 -16.64 1.29 1.79
C GLY A 89 -16.00 2.31 0.85
N TYR A 90 -15.10 1.83 -0.01
CA TYR A 90 -14.61 2.54 -1.19
C TYR A 90 -15.36 2.03 -2.42
N CYS A 91 -15.91 2.94 -3.23
CA CYS A 91 -16.76 2.61 -4.36
C CYS A 91 -16.30 3.37 -5.61
N GLU A 92 -16.04 2.65 -6.70
CA GLU A 92 -15.76 3.20 -8.02
C GLU A 92 -16.94 2.98 -8.96
N ASN A 93 -17.17 3.96 -9.85
CA ASN A 93 -18.03 3.80 -11.02
C ASN A 93 -17.20 3.98 -12.30
N PRO A 94 -17.56 3.29 -13.40
CA PRO A 94 -17.13 3.70 -14.73
C PRO A 94 -17.46 5.18 -14.98
N GLU A 95 -16.61 5.90 -15.72
CA GLU A 95 -16.79 7.35 -15.94
C GLU A 95 -18.16 7.69 -16.55
N ALA A 96 -18.62 6.87 -17.50
CA ALA A 96 -19.93 7.01 -18.16
C ALA A 96 -21.13 6.76 -17.22
N GLU A 97 -20.92 6.07 -16.10
CA GLU A 97 -21.97 5.67 -15.16
C GLU A 97 -21.89 6.41 -13.83
N LYS A 98 -21.12 7.50 -13.77
CA LYS A 98 -20.91 8.25 -12.52
C LYS A 98 -22.20 8.81 -11.92
N PHE A 99 -23.15 9.21 -12.77
CA PHE A 99 -24.37 9.92 -12.37
C PHE A 99 -25.61 9.28 -12.98
N ILE A 100 -26.64 9.04 -12.16
CA ILE A 100 -27.96 8.56 -12.62
C ILE A 100 -28.91 9.72 -12.97
N ALA A 101 -28.59 10.91 -12.49
CA ALA A 101 -29.25 12.19 -12.79
C ALA A 101 -28.26 13.33 -12.47
N PRO A 102 -28.49 14.57 -12.94
CA PRO A 102 -27.59 15.68 -12.65
C PRO A 102 -27.27 15.81 -11.16
N ASN A 103 -25.98 15.72 -10.80
CA ASN A 103 -25.46 15.77 -9.42
C ASN A 103 -25.91 14.63 -8.48
N VAL A 104 -26.54 13.57 -8.99
CA VAL A 104 -26.92 12.37 -8.22
C VAL A 104 -25.99 11.22 -8.60
N ILE A 105 -25.08 10.88 -7.67
CA ILE A 105 -24.12 9.80 -7.87
C ILE A 105 -24.82 8.45 -8.06
N ASN A 106 -24.25 7.58 -8.89
CA ASN A 106 -24.64 6.17 -8.98
C ASN A 106 -24.17 5.44 -7.71
N LYS A 107 -25.11 4.85 -6.98
CA LYS A 107 -24.88 4.18 -5.69
C LYS A 107 -24.84 2.66 -5.78
N ALA A 108 -25.08 2.09 -6.96
CA ALA A 108 -25.15 0.65 -7.15
C ALA A 108 -23.92 -0.13 -6.64
N PRO A 109 -22.67 0.37 -6.76
CA PRO A 109 -21.52 -0.30 -6.14
C PRO A 109 -21.58 -0.32 -4.60
N ALA A 110 -22.06 0.76 -3.99
CA ALA A 110 -22.25 0.82 -2.55
C ALA A 110 -23.36 -0.14 -2.09
N ASP A 111 -24.48 -0.19 -2.82
CA ASP A 111 -25.57 -1.12 -2.51
C ASP A 111 -25.09 -2.57 -2.47
N ARG A 112 -24.36 -3.00 -3.52
CA ARG A 112 -23.77 -4.34 -3.59
C ARG A 112 -22.78 -4.62 -2.44
N LEU A 113 -21.93 -3.64 -2.10
CA LEU A 113 -20.97 -3.78 -1.01
C LEU A 113 -21.67 -3.97 0.34
N LEU A 114 -22.71 -3.17 0.60
CA LEU A 114 -23.45 -3.20 1.86
C LEU A 114 -24.34 -4.44 1.99
N GLU A 115 -24.94 -4.91 0.90
CA GLU A 115 -25.74 -6.14 0.85
C GLU A 115 -24.92 -7.39 1.25
N LYS A 116 -23.62 -7.41 0.92
CA LYS A 116 -22.72 -8.50 1.29
C LYS A 116 -22.56 -8.67 2.81
N TYR A 117 -22.74 -7.61 3.59
CA TYR A 117 -22.51 -7.59 5.04
C TYR A 117 -23.72 -7.09 5.84
N ALA A 118 -24.94 -7.24 5.29
CA ALA A 118 -26.14 -6.64 5.84
C ALA A 118 -26.64 -7.30 7.14
N THR A 119 -26.32 -8.57 7.37
CA THR A 119 -26.79 -9.37 8.51
C THR A 119 -25.63 -9.95 9.32
N ASP A 120 -25.88 -10.25 10.59
CA ASP A 120 -24.91 -10.89 11.49
C ASP A 120 -24.35 -12.19 10.89
N ALA A 121 -25.21 -13.03 10.31
CA ALA A 121 -24.81 -14.28 9.67
C ALA A 121 -23.88 -14.06 8.46
N GLN A 122 -24.13 -13.04 7.63
CA GLN A 122 -23.26 -12.71 6.51
C GLN A 122 -21.91 -12.16 6.97
N PHE A 123 -21.89 -11.31 8.00
CA PHE A 123 -20.63 -10.82 8.58
C PHE A 123 -19.83 -11.96 9.19
N ASP A 124 -20.47 -12.83 9.98
CA ASP A 124 -19.81 -13.94 10.65
C ASP A 124 -19.25 -14.95 9.65
N ALA A 125 -19.97 -15.21 8.56
CA ALA A 125 -19.47 -16.01 7.44
C ALA A 125 -18.23 -15.36 6.81
N ALA A 126 -18.25 -14.06 6.50
CA ALA A 126 -17.10 -13.36 5.94
C ALA A 126 -15.90 -13.30 6.90
N PHE A 127 -16.14 -13.16 8.20
CA PHE A 127 -15.08 -13.22 9.21
C PHE A 127 -14.48 -14.62 9.35
N ALA A 128 -15.31 -15.67 9.25
CA ALA A 128 -14.83 -17.05 9.21
C ALA A 128 -14.01 -17.34 7.94
N GLU A 129 -14.43 -16.82 6.78
CA GLU A 129 -13.65 -16.89 5.53
C GLU A 129 -12.28 -16.22 5.68
N LEU A 130 -12.21 -15.06 6.34
CA LEU A 130 -10.94 -14.38 6.62
C LEU A 130 -10.04 -15.20 7.54
N ASN A 131 -10.60 -15.84 8.58
CA ASN A 131 -9.83 -16.72 9.46
C ASN A 131 -9.29 -17.94 8.69
N ALA A 132 -10.14 -18.61 7.93
CA ALA A 132 -9.74 -19.75 7.09
C ALA A 132 -8.68 -19.36 6.05
N HIS A 133 -8.77 -18.15 5.49
CA HIS A 133 -7.75 -17.61 4.60
C HIS A 133 -6.38 -17.49 5.29
N TRP A 134 -6.32 -16.90 6.48
CA TRP A 134 -5.07 -16.79 7.24
C TRP A 134 -4.54 -18.13 7.72
N GLU A 135 -5.41 -19.04 8.18
CA GLU A 135 -5.03 -20.40 8.54
C GLU A 135 -4.41 -21.13 7.34
N GLY A 136 -5.03 -21.02 6.16
CA GLY A 136 -4.51 -21.58 4.92
C GLY A 136 -3.14 -21.01 4.55
N LEU A 137 -2.97 -19.69 4.61
CA LEU A 137 -1.69 -19.03 4.32
C LEU A 137 -0.56 -19.48 5.27
N LEU A 138 -0.83 -19.47 6.58
CA LEU A 138 0.16 -19.77 7.61
C LEU A 138 0.44 -21.28 7.77
N SER A 139 -0.37 -22.14 7.15
CA SER A 139 -0.17 -23.59 7.19
C SER A 139 1.06 -24.08 6.41
N ARG A 140 1.62 -23.26 5.51
CA ARG A 140 2.68 -23.65 4.57
C ARG A 140 4.04 -23.87 5.22
N PHE A 141 4.32 -23.16 6.32
CA PHE A 141 5.54 -23.33 7.09
C PHE A 141 5.25 -23.16 8.58
N SER A 142 5.52 -24.20 9.36
CA SER A 142 5.40 -24.15 10.82
C SER A 142 6.44 -25.04 11.49
N VAL A 143 6.78 -24.69 12.73
CA VAL A 143 7.70 -25.42 13.59
C VAL A 143 7.06 -25.74 14.93
N LYS A 144 7.50 -26.83 15.55
CA LYS A 144 7.18 -27.19 16.92
C LYS A 144 8.47 -27.57 17.62
N THR A 145 9.07 -26.62 18.32
CA THR A 145 10.42 -26.76 18.86
C THR A 145 10.44 -26.98 20.37
N GLY A 146 9.35 -26.63 21.05
CA GLY A 146 9.29 -26.58 22.51
C GLY A 146 9.66 -25.21 23.08
N ASP A 147 10.16 -24.28 22.25
CA ASP A 147 10.30 -22.87 22.57
C ASP A 147 9.10 -22.09 22.03
N GLU A 148 8.19 -21.69 22.91
CA GLU A 148 6.98 -20.95 22.56
C GLU A 148 7.25 -19.59 21.89
N LYS A 149 8.42 -18.97 22.13
CA LYS A 149 8.79 -17.70 21.51
C LYS A 149 9.21 -17.93 20.06
N LEU A 150 10.01 -18.95 19.82
CA LEU A 150 10.39 -19.34 18.47
C LEU A 150 9.17 -19.79 17.66
N ASP A 151 8.37 -20.68 18.25
CA ASP A 151 7.18 -21.23 17.59
C ASP A 151 6.19 -20.12 17.20
N ARG A 152 5.88 -19.16 18.10
CA ARG A 152 4.95 -18.07 17.74
C ARG A 152 5.50 -17.09 16.70
N MET A 153 6.83 -16.87 16.69
CA MET A 153 7.45 -15.96 15.72
C MET A 153 7.44 -16.57 14.33
N VAL A 154 7.85 -17.83 14.21
CA VAL A 154 7.88 -18.55 12.95
C VAL A 154 6.46 -18.82 12.44
N ASN A 155 5.56 -19.29 13.29
CA ASN A 155 4.25 -19.79 12.86
C ASN A 155 3.21 -18.69 12.62
N ILE A 156 3.40 -17.50 13.23
CA ILE A 156 2.38 -16.44 13.19
C ILE A 156 3.00 -15.09 12.85
N TRP A 157 3.74 -14.49 13.79
CA TRP A 157 3.99 -13.05 13.75
C TRP A 157 4.94 -12.61 12.64
N ASN A 158 6.00 -13.38 12.36
CA ASN A 158 6.94 -13.02 11.31
C ASN A 158 6.30 -13.16 9.92
N GLN A 159 5.57 -14.26 9.67
CA GLN A 159 4.86 -14.47 8.41
C GLN A 159 3.74 -13.44 8.19
N TYR A 160 2.99 -13.11 9.24
CA TYR A 160 2.01 -12.03 9.20
C TYR A 160 2.68 -10.68 8.84
N GLN A 161 3.83 -10.37 9.45
CA GLN A 161 4.58 -9.17 9.14
C GLN A 161 5.09 -9.15 7.69
N CYS A 162 5.58 -10.27 7.15
CA CYS A 162 5.99 -10.38 5.75
C CYS A 162 4.83 -10.11 4.76
N MET A 163 3.63 -10.57 5.09
CA MET A 163 2.42 -10.21 4.32
C MET A 163 2.13 -8.70 4.38
N VAL A 164 2.25 -8.10 5.57
CA VAL A 164 2.03 -6.66 5.75
C VAL A 164 3.06 -5.85 4.95
N THR A 165 4.35 -6.18 5.03
CA THR A 165 5.39 -5.47 4.26
C THR A 165 5.23 -5.68 2.76
N PHE A 166 4.87 -6.88 2.29
CA PHE A 166 4.58 -7.10 0.87
C PHE A 166 3.45 -6.21 0.34
N ASN A 167 2.39 -6.01 1.14
CA ASN A 167 1.25 -5.18 0.75
C ASN A 167 1.53 -3.68 0.90
N MET A 168 2.18 -3.27 1.98
CA MET A 168 2.33 -1.85 2.36
C MET A 168 3.69 -1.26 1.96
N SER A 169 4.68 -2.10 1.62
CA SER A 169 6.09 -1.73 1.48
C SER A 169 6.54 -0.87 2.66
N ARG A 170 6.92 0.39 2.41
CA ARG A 170 7.27 1.40 3.43
C ARG A 170 6.38 2.66 3.31
N SER A 171 5.17 2.49 2.78
CA SER A 171 4.29 3.62 2.43
C SER A 171 3.60 4.27 3.62
N ALA A 172 2.88 3.50 4.45
CA ALA A 172 2.06 4.03 5.52
C ALA A 172 2.23 3.23 6.83
N SER A 173 2.58 3.92 7.90
CA SER A 173 2.62 3.40 9.27
C SER A 173 2.39 4.55 10.26
N TYR A 174 2.58 4.31 11.57
CA TYR A 174 2.55 5.40 12.55
C TYR A 174 3.81 6.28 12.53
N PHE A 175 4.80 5.93 11.71
CA PHE A 175 6.01 6.72 11.47
C PHE A 175 6.10 7.19 10.01
N GLU A 176 5.76 6.32 9.05
CA GLU A 176 5.73 6.63 7.62
C GLU A 176 4.38 7.26 7.25
N SER A 177 4.40 8.48 6.73
CA SER A 177 3.22 9.35 6.65
C SER A 177 2.19 9.01 5.56
N GLY A 178 2.47 8.04 4.67
CA GLY A 178 1.57 7.71 3.56
C GLY A 178 1.59 8.72 2.40
N LEU A 179 2.59 9.62 2.34
CA LEU A 179 2.69 10.67 1.32
C LEU A 179 3.83 10.43 0.31
N GLY A 180 5.09 10.54 0.77
CA GLY A 180 6.25 10.61 -0.13
C GLY A 180 6.86 9.26 -0.54
N ARG A 181 6.64 8.21 0.27
CA ARG A 181 7.16 6.87 0.01
C ARG A 181 6.08 5.99 -0.63
N GLY A 182 6.40 5.49 -1.81
CA GLY A 182 5.70 4.45 -2.54
C GLY A 182 6.28 3.09 -2.19
N MET A 183 6.56 2.27 -3.20
CA MET A 183 7.24 0.98 -3.02
C MET A 183 8.69 1.10 -3.48
N GLY A 184 9.65 0.87 -2.58
CA GLY A 184 11.08 0.86 -2.92
C GLY A 184 11.42 -0.33 -3.83
N PHE A 185 12.28 -0.15 -4.82
CA PHE A 185 12.71 -1.23 -5.73
C PHE A 185 13.40 -2.34 -4.94
N ARG A 186 14.49 -1.99 -4.23
CA ARG A 186 15.19 -2.86 -3.29
C ARG A 186 14.29 -3.41 -2.19
N ASP A 187 13.43 -2.58 -1.59
CA ASP A 187 12.55 -3.01 -0.49
C ASP A 187 11.56 -4.08 -0.96
N SER A 188 10.94 -3.87 -2.11
CA SER A 188 9.99 -4.82 -2.68
C SER A 188 10.68 -6.13 -3.03
N CYS A 189 11.90 -6.08 -3.57
CA CYS A 189 12.69 -7.27 -3.88
C CYS A 189 13.09 -8.07 -2.62
N GLN A 190 13.43 -7.39 -1.52
CA GLN A 190 13.73 -8.04 -0.24
C GLN A 190 12.48 -8.61 0.42
N ASP A 191 11.35 -7.88 0.37
CA ASP A 191 10.08 -8.33 0.95
C ASP A 191 9.60 -9.64 0.27
N LEU A 192 9.92 -9.87 -1.01
CA LEU A 192 9.65 -11.14 -1.70
C LEU A 192 10.32 -12.35 -1.03
N LEU A 193 11.53 -12.18 -0.47
CA LEU A 193 12.30 -13.29 0.11
C LEU A 193 11.60 -13.96 1.29
N GLY A 194 10.82 -13.20 2.07
CA GLY A 194 10.03 -13.69 3.19
C GLY A 194 8.55 -13.93 2.87
N PHE A 195 8.13 -13.64 1.65
CA PHE A 195 6.72 -13.68 1.24
C PHE A 195 6.42 -14.79 0.21
N VAL A 196 7.39 -15.17 -0.61
CA VAL A 196 7.14 -15.98 -1.80
C VAL A 196 6.51 -17.34 -1.49
N HIS A 197 6.80 -17.94 -0.33
CA HIS A 197 6.20 -19.19 0.09
C HIS A 197 4.72 -19.05 0.48
N LEU A 198 4.23 -17.83 0.80
CA LEU A 198 2.84 -17.57 1.19
C LEU A 198 1.90 -17.50 -0.03
N ILE A 199 2.23 -16.64 -1.00
CA ILE A 199 1.44 -16.44 -2.23
C ILE A 199 2.37 -16.26 -3.44
N PRO A 200 2.88 -17.36 -4.03
CA PRO A 200 3.82 -17.31 -5.14
C PRO A 200 3.29 -16.56 -6.37
N GLU A 201 2.00 -16.64 -6.65
CA GLU A 201 1.39 -16.00 -7.83
C GLU A 201 1.46 -14.47 -7.74
N ARG A 202 1.28 -13.92 -6.52
CA ARG A 202 1.44 -12.48 -6.28
C ARG A 202 2.92 -12.07 -6.25
N ALA A 203 3.80 -12.95 -5.78
CA ALA A 203 5.25 -12.72 -5.87
C ALA A 203 5.71 -12.63 -7.33
N ARG A 204 5.18 -13.50 -8.21
CA ARG A 204 5.41 -13.47 -9.65
C ARG A 204 4.99 -12.13 -10.26
N GLU A 205 3.74 -11.72 -10.03
CA GLU A 205 3.22 -10.43 -10.51
C GLU A 205 4.11 -9.28 -10.04
N ARG A 206 4.49 -9.27 -8.76
CA ARG A 206 5.34 -8.23 -8.18
C ARG A 206 6.72 -8.16 -8.83
N ILE A 207 7.35 -9.29 -9.16
CA ILE A 207 8.65 -9.30 -9.87
C ILE A 207 8.51 -8.61 -11.23
N LEU A 208 7.45 -8.93 -11.99
CA LEU A 208 7.20 -8.34 -13.30
C LEU A 208 6.89 -6.84 -13.19
N ASP A 209 6.08 -6.44 -12.21
CA ASP A 209 5.79 -5.02 -11.94
C ASP A 209 7.04 -4.21 -11.62
N ILE A 210 7.95 -4.76 -10.80
CA ILE A 210 9.21 -4.09 -10.44
C ILE A 210 10.14 -4.02 -11.66
N ALA A 211 10.31 -5.14 -12.37
CA ALA A 211 11.17 -5.22 -13.55
C ALA A 211 10.70 -4.26 -14.66
N ALA A 212 9.38 -4.04 -14.78
CA ALA A 212 8.81 -3.08 -15.72
C ALA A 212 9.30 -1.64 -15.53
N THR A 213 9.80 -1.30 -14.34
CA THR A 213 10.33 0.04 -14.02
C THR A 213 11.85 0.15 -14.23
N GLN A 214 12.53 -0.91 -14.62
CA GLN A 214 13.98 -0.90 -14.86
C GLN A 214 14.30 -0.11 -16.13
N PHE A 215 15.47 0.54 -16.18
CA PHE A 215 15.97 1.18 -17.40
C PHE A 215 16.73 0.19 -18.31
N PRO A 216 16.80 0.44 -19.63
CA PRO A 216 17.51 -0.45 -20.56
C PRO A 216 19.01 -0.61 -20.29
N ASP A 217 19.64 0.30 -19.55
CA ASP A 217 21.06 0.21 -19.15
C ASP A 217 21.29 -0.72 -17.94
N GLY A 218 20.22 -1.15 -17.28
CA GLY A 218 20.23 -2.00 -16.09
C GLY A 218 20.04 -1.26 -14.77
N SER A 219 20.13 0.07 -14.76
CA SER A 219 19.76 0.88 -13.60
C SER A 219 18.25 0.80 -13.33
N ALA A 220 17.81 1.22 -12.16
CA ALA A 220 16.39 1.23 -11.80
C ALA A 220 16.01 2.55 -11.12
N TYR A 221 14.72 2.89 -11.17
CA TYR A 221 14.17 3.83 -10.21
C TYR A 221 14.33 3.26 -8.80
N HIS A 222 14.72 4.12 -7.85
CA HIS A 222 14.86 3.69 -6.45
C HIS A 222 13.51 3.36 -5.80
N GLN A 223 12.44 3.98 -6.30
CA GLN A 223 11.07 3.80 -5.82
C GLN A 223 10.08 3.83 -7.00
N TYR A 224 8.96 3.14 -6.89
CA TYR A 224 7.82 3.23 -7.81
C TYR A 224 6.51 3.49 -7.05
N GLN A 225 5.52 4.06 -7.73
CA GLN A 225 4.24 4.44 -7.13
C GLN A 225 3.25 3.25 -7.19
N PRO A 226 2.77 2.72 -6.05
CA PRO A 226 1.93 1.51 -6.04
C PRO A 226 0.62 1.64 -6.83
N LEU A 227 0.03 2.84 -6.91
CA LEU A 227 -1.22 3.07 -7.63
C LEU A 227 -1.06 3.07 -9.16
N THR A 228 0.09 3.52 -9.68
CA THR A 228 0.31 3.64 -11.13
C THR A 228 1.26 2.58 -11.68
N LYS A 229 1.94 1.82 -10.79
CA LYS A 229 3.02 0.88 -11.12
C LYS A 229 4.14 1.52 -11.96
N ARG A 230 4.40 2.82 -11.77
CA ARG A 230 5.44 3.59 -12.48
C ARG A 230 6.54 4.05 -11.55
N GLY A 231 7.76 4.14 -12.06
CA GLY A 231 8.91 4.70 -11.36
C GLY A 231 8.65 6.11 -10.81
N ASN A 232 9.22 6.41 -9.65
CA ASN A 232 9.15 7.71 -9.00
C ASN A 232 10.35 8.56 -9.41
N ALA A 233 10.13 9.47 -10.35
CA ALA A 233 11.15 10.41 -10.82
C ALA A 233 11.64 11.39 -9.73
N ASP A 234 10.86 11.65 -8.68
CA ASP A 234 11.24 12.60 -7.63
C ASP A 234 12.36 12.05 -6.72
N VAL A 235 12.42 10.73 -6.54
CA VAL A 235 13.51 10.04 -5.83
C VAL A 235 14.63 9.65 -6.79
N GLY A 236 14.29 9.40 -8.06
CA GLY A 236 15.25 9.20 -9.14
C GLY A 236 15.92 7.83 -9.14
N THR A 237 17.15 7.80 -9.64
CA THR A 237 17.98 6.61 -9.86
C THR A 237 19.37 6.81 -9.23
N GLY A 238 20.23 5.80 -9.30
CA GLY A 238 21.66 5.93 -8.94
C GLY A 238 22.04 5.28 -7.61
N PHE A 239 21.14 4.52 -7.00
CA PHE A 239 21.47 3.61 -5.90
C PHE A 239 21.96 2.30 -6.51
N ASN A 240 23.28 2.11 -6.55
CA ASN A 240 23.87 1.13 -7.45
C ASN A 240 23.75 -0.33 -6.97
N ASP A 241 23.17 -0.56 -5.80
CA ASP A 241 22.79 -1.89 -5.32
C ASP A 241 21.41 -2.34 -5.85
N ASP A 242 20.51 -1.40 -6.17
CA ASP A 242 19.13 -1.68 -6.62
C ASP A 242 19.05 -2.78 -7.69
N PRO A 243 19.81 -2.73 -8.81
CA PRO A 243 19.65 -3.69 -9.89
C PRO A 243 19.85 -5.15 -9.48
N LEU A 244 20.77 -5.42 -8.55
CA LEU A 244 21.07 -6.79 -8.12
C LEU A 244 19.95 -7.38 -7.24
N TRP A 245 19.14 -6.55 -6.60
CA TRP A 245 18.01 -7.03 -5.80
C TRP A 245 16.93 -7.71 -6.65
N LEU A 246 16.75 -7.31 -7.92
CA LEU A 246 15.84 -7.99 -8.84
C LEU A 246 16.28 -9.44 -9.11
N ILE A 247 17.59 -9.67 -9.22
CA ILE A 247 18.16 -11.01 -9.36
C ILE A 247 17.89 -11.82 -8.10
N ALA A 248 18.09 -11.23 -6.91
CA ALA A 248 17.83 -11.91 -5.64
C ALA A 248 16.36 -12.33 -5.48
N GLY A 249 15.42 -11.42 -5.76
CA GLY A 249 13.98 -11.70 -5.71
C GLY A 249 13.55 -12.78 -6.71
N THR A 250 14.03 -12.69 -7.95
CA THR A 250 13.71 -13.68 -9.00
C THR A 250 14.30 -15.05 -8.67
N ALA A 251 15.54 -15.10 -8.18
CA ALA A 251 16.17 -16.35 -7.78
C ALA A 251 15.45 -17.03 -6.60
N ALA A 252 14.98 -16.27 -5.62
CA ALA A 252 14.19 -16.80 -4.51
C ALA A 252 12.85 -17.38 -5.00
N TYR A 253 12.15 -16.67 -5.89
CA TYR A 253 10.93 -17.16 -6.52
C TYR A 253 11.14 -18.46 -7.28
N LEU A 254 12.18 -18.54 -8.11
CA LEU A 254 12.50 -19.75 -8.87
C LEU A 254 12.81 -20.95 -7.95
N ARG A 255 13.49 -20.72 -6.82
CA ARG A 255 13.79 -21.79 -5.85
C ARG A 255 12.55 -22.30 -5.12
N GLU A 256 11.61 -21.42 -4.82
CA GLU A 256 10.36 -21.77 -4.15
C GLU A 256 9.42 -22.52 -5.10
N THR A 257 9.31 -22.08 -6.36
CA THR A 257 8.24 -22.51 -7.26
C THR A 257 8.67 -23.48 -8.36
N GLY A 258 9.94 -23.41 -8.79
CA GLY A 258 10.38 -24.06 -10.02
C GLY A 258 9.78 -23.48 -11.31
N ASP A 259 9.08 -22.34 -11.26
CA ASP A 259 8.47 -21.70 -12.44
C ASP A 259 9.51 -20.94 -13.27
N PHE A 260 10.29 -21.68 -14.07
CA PHE A 260 11.28 -21.09 -14.97
C PHE A 260 10.67 -20.29 -16.13
N LEU A 261 9.37 -20.45 -16.43
CA LEU A 261 8.71 -19.71 -17.51
C LEU A 261 8.61 -18.22 -17.21
N ILE A 262 8.70 -17.80 -15.94
CA ILE A 262 8.80 -16.37 -15.58
C ILE A 262 9.97 -15.68 -16.31
N LEU A 263 11.06 -16.41 -16.62
CA LEU A 263 12.24 -15.85 -17.27
C LEU A 263 12.00 -15.46 -18.74
N ASP A 264 10.99 -16.08 -19.35
CA ASP A 264 10.58 -15.84 -20.74
C ASP A 264 9.45 -14.78 -20.85
N GLU A 265 8.90 -14.33 -19.72
CA GLU A 265 7.86 -13.29 -19.70
C GLU A 265 8.39 -11.99 -20.29
N ILE A 266 7.60 -11.39 -21.18
CA ILE A 266 7.92 -10.12 -21.81
C ILE A 266 7.56 -8.99 -20.84
N VAL A 267 8.56 -8.21 -20.46
CA VAL A 267 8.47 -7.11 -19.51
C VAL A 267 9.02 -5.84 -20.16
N ASP A 268 8.35 -4.72 -19.92
CA ASP A 268 8.76 -3.41 -20.43
C ASP A 268 10.04 -2.92 -19.75
N PHE A 269 10.87 -2.11 -20.40
CA PHE A 269 11.79 -1.22 -19.69
C PHE A 269 11.15 0.16 -19.58
N ASP A 270 11.30 0.82 -18.43
CA ASP A 270 10.75 2.16 -18.12
C ASP A 270 9.24 2.28 -18.44
N ASN A 271 8.50 1.18 -18.24
CA ASN A 271 7.09 1.04 -18.60
C ASN A 271 6.78 1.42 -20.07
N ASP A 272 7.74 1.26 -20.99
CA ASP A 272 7.60 1.45 -22.42
C ASP A 272 7.51 0.09 -23.16
N PRO A 273 6.32 -0.27 -23.69
CA PRO A 273 6.13 -1.51 -24.45
C PRO A 273 7.01 -1.65 -25.68
N ALA A 274 7.52 -0.55 -26.25
CA ALA A 274 8.43 -0.60 -27.40
C ALA A 274 9.82 -1.13 -27.02
N LEU A 275 10.18 -1.09 -25.75
CA LEU A 275 11.47 -1.54 -25.23
C LEU A 275 11.41 -2.94 -24.61
N ALA A 276 10.24 -3.58 -24.61
CA ALA A 276 10.02 -4.81 -23.86
C ALA A 276 10.96 -5.96 -24.25
N GLN A 277 11.44 -6.69 -23.24
CA GLN A 277 12.32 -7.84 -23.38
C GLN A 277 11.92 -8.96 -22.42
N PRO A 278 12.37 -10.21 -22.63
CA PRO A 278 12.20 -11.27 -21.63
C PRO A 278 12.80 -10.87 -20.27
N LEU A 279 12.20 -11.29 -19.15
CA LEU A 279 12.73 -11.03 -17.81
C LEU A 279 14.20 -11.46 -17.66
N MET A 280 14.63 -12.54 -18.33
CA MET A 280 16.04 -12.94 -18.37
C MET A 280 16.97 -11.82 -18.85
N GLU A 281 16.54 -10.99 -19.81
CA GLU A 281 17.34 -9.86 -20.28
C GLU A 281 17.44 -8.76 -19.21
N HIS A 282 16.36 -8.47 -18.48
CA HIS A 282 16.40 -7.57 -17.31
C HIS A 282 17.45 -8.02 -16.28
N LEU A 283 17.50 -9.31 -15.97
CA LEU A 283 18.49 -9.86 -15.05
C LEU A 283 19.92 -9.73 -15.59
N ARG A 284 20.12 -9.92 -16.91
CA ARG A 284 21.43 -9.69 -17.55
C ARG A 284 21.83 -8.23 -17.50
N ARG A 285 20.90 -7.30 -17.70
CA ARG A 285 21.15 -5.85 -17.56
C ARG A 285 21.54 -5.49 -16.13
N SER A 286 20.83 -6.02 -15.14
CA SER A 286 21.19 -5.84 -13.72
C SER A 286 22.61 -6.31 -13.42
N PHE A 287 22.98 -7.51 -13.88
CA PHE A 287 24.33 -8.04 -13.69
C PHE A 287 25.38 -7.21 -14.42
N GLN A 288 25.12 -6.88 -15.69
CA GLN A 288 26.05 -6.14 -16.53
C GLN A 288 26.28 -4.72 -16.01
N TYR A 289 25.26 -4.08 -15.43
CA TYR A 289 25.38 -2.77 -14.80
C TYR A 289 26.49 -2.77 -13.74
N THR A 290 26.49 -3.72 -12.80
CA THR A 290 27.58 -3.83 -11.82
C THR A 290 28.94 -4.13 -12.47
N VAL A 291 28.97 -4.95 -13.53
CA VAL A 291 30.21 -5.30 -14.23
C VAL A 291 30.85 -4.10 -14.92
N THR A 292 30.06 -3.18 -15.48
CA THR A 292 30.57 -1.99 -16.19
C THR A 292 30.79 -0.79 -15.28
N HIS A 293 30.19 -0.75 -14.09
CA HIS A 293 30.30 0.36 -13.14
C HIS A 293 31.23 0.01 -11.98
N LYS A 294 32.51 -0.17 -12.27
CA LYS A 294 33.55 -0.46 -11.26
C LYS A 294 34.54 0.68 -11.13
N GLY A 295 34.97 0.94 -9.90
CA GLY A 295 36.01 1.90 -9.58
C GLY A 295 37.43 1.38 -9.83
N PRO A 296 38.46 2.16 -9.46
CA PRO A 296 39.87 1.84 -9.67
C PRO A 296 40.31 0.50 -9.06
N HIS A 297 39.67 0.07 -7.97
CA HIS A 297 39.95 -1.19 -7.28
C HIS A 297 39.13 -2.39 -7.80
N ALA A 298 38.43 -2.23 -8.93
CA ALA A 298 37.50 -3.21 -9.47
C ALA A 298 36.33 -3.59 -8.53
N LEU A 299 36.02 -2.74 -7.55
CA LEU A 299 34.79 -2.80 -6.74
C LEU A 299 33.68 -1.97 -7.40
N PRO A 300 32.39 -2.32 -7.21
CA PRO A 300 31.28 -1.54 -7.74
C PRO A 300 31.34 -0.08 -7.27
N LEU A 301 31.06 0.85 -8.17
CA LEU A 301 30.87 2.25 -7.81
C LEU A 301 29.58 2.38 -6.97
N ILE A 302 29.64 3.15 -5.89
CA ILE A 302 28.51 3.31 -4.95
C ILE A 302 27.35 4.14 -5.53
N GLY A 303 27.61 5.02 -6.51
CA GLY A 303 26.60 5.96 -7.00
C GLY A 303 26.17 6.95 -5.91
N ARG A 304 24.86 7.12 -5.70
CA ARG A 304 24.30 7.95 -4.63
C ARG A 304 24.47 7.32 -3.25
N ALA A 305 24.20 6.02 -3.16
CA ALA A 305 24.35 5.17 -1.98
C ALA A 305 24.21 3.70 -2.42
N ASP A 306 24.58 2.79 -1.53
CA ASP A 306 24.20 1.37 -1.62
C ASP A 306 22.97 1.10 -0.71
N TRP A 307 22.84 -0.13 -0.20
CA TRP A 307 21.79 -0.50 0.76
C TRP A 307 21.68 0.46 1.96
N ASN A 308 22.80 1.05 2.39
CA ASN A 308 22.79 2.11 3.38
C ASN A 308 22.55 3.45 2.70
N ASP A 309 21.29 3.87 2.65
CA ASP A 309 20.87 5.13 2.03
C ASP A 309 21.58 6.38 2.59
N CYS A 310 22.21 6.30 3.77
CA CYS A 310 22.96 7.39 4.41
C CYS A 310 24.47 7.40 4.10
N LEU A 311 24.98 6.45 3.31
CA LEU A 311 26.39 6.43 2.88
C LEU A 311 26.57 7.20 1.57
N ASN A 312 26.43 8.52 1.63
CA ASN A 312 26.37 9.38 0.44
C ASN A 312 27.74 9.97 0.08
N LEU A 313 28.63 9.15 -0.49
CA LEU A 313 30.02 9.55 -0.79
C LEU A 313 30.16 10.59 -1.92
N ASN A 314 29.07 10.86 -2.66
CA ASN A 314 29.03 11.79 -3.79
C ASN A 314 28.12 13.02 -3.57
N CYS A 315 27.61 13.26 -2.35
CA CYS A 315 26.65 14.33 -2.07
C CYS A 315 27.30 15.72 -1.90
N PHE A 316 28.26 15.85 -0.97
CA PHE A 316 28.97 17.11 -0.62
C PHE A 316 28.09 18.32 -0.26
N SER A 317 26.85 18.11 0.22
CA SER A 317 25.98 19.21 0.64
C SER A 317 26.55 19.98 1.85
N THR A 318 26.46 21.31 1.78
CA THR A 318 26.74 22.23 2.90
C THR A 318 25.52 23.04 3.33
N GLU A 319 24.38 22.85 2.65
CA GLU A 319 23.18 23.68 2.82
C GLU A 319 22.06 22.91 3.58
N PRO A 320 21.52 23.47 4.68
CA PRO A 320 20.41 22.85 5.38
C PRO A 320 19.15 22.73 4.51
N GLY A 321 18.50 21.56 4.56
CA GLY A 321 17.24 21.29 3.85
C GLY A 321 17.41 20.55 2.53
N GLU A 322 18.64 20.39 2.03
CA GLU A 322 18.92 19.52 0.89
C GLU A 322 18.84 18.05 1.31
N SER A 323 18.13 17.23 0.53
CA SER A 323 18.07 15.79 0.77
C SER A 323 19.38 15.14 0.34
N PHE A 324 20.04 14.44 1.26
CA PHE A 324 21.26 13.66 0.97
C PHE A 324 21.04 12.56 -0.08
N GLN A 325 19.80 12.10 -0.26
CA GLN A 325 19.46 11.06 -1.23
C GLN A 325 19.38 11.59 -2.66
N THR A 326 18.89 12.83 -2.86
CA THR A 326 18.61 13.37 -4.19
C THR A 326 19.58 14.48 -4.61
N PHE A 327 20.28 15.11 -3.67
CA PHE A 327 21.28 16.13 -3.94
C PHE A 327 22.63 15.55 -4.38
N GLY A 328 23.34 16.28 -5.25
CA GLY A 328 24.63 15.89 -5.82
C GLY A 328 24.51 15.05 -7.10
N PRO A 329 25.63 14.84 -7.82
CA PRO A 329 25.67 14.01 -9.03
C PRO A 329 25.41 12.53 -8.72
N ASN A 330 24.73 11.83 -9.64
CA ASN A 330 24.54 10.37 -9.57
C ASN A 330 25.86 9.61 -9.76
N GLU A 331 26.84 10.25 -10.39
CA GLU A 331 28.12 9.67 -10.79
C GLU A 331 29.27 10.43 -10.13
N GLY A 332 30.12 9.71 -9.41
CA GLY A 332 31.41 10.17 -8.94
C GLY A 332 32.51 9.21 -9.38
N HIS A 333 33.65 9.74 -9.80
CA HIS A 333 34.77 8.95 -10.32
C HIS A 333 35.60 8.23 -9.24
N VAL A 334 35.24 8.37 -7.96
CA VAL A 334 36.03 7.84 -6.84
C VAL A 334 35.09 7.13 -5.86
N ALA A 335 35.29 5.83 -5.67
CA ALA A 335 34.50 4.99 -4.77
C ALA A 335 34.76 5.24 -3.28
N GLU A 336 35.83 5.98 -2.95
CA GLU A 336 36.35 6.15 -1.60
C GLU A 336 36.91 7.57 -1.49
N ARG A 337 36.46 8.37 -0.51
CA ARG A 337 37.25 9.54 -0.11
C ARG A 337 38.26 9.08 0.93
N VAL A 338 39.50 8.93 0.49
CA VAL A 338 40.68 9.10 1.36
C VAL A 338 40.68 10.59 1.73
N PHE A 339 40.71 10.88 3.03
CA PHE A 339 40.84 12.24 3.56
C PHE A 339 41.95 13.04 2.87
#